data_AF-A0A952UBP6-F1
#
_entry.id   AF-A0A952UBP6-F1
#
_cell.length_a   1.000
_cell.length_b   1.000
_cell.length_c   1.000
_cell.angle_alpha   90.00
_cell.angle_beta   90.00
_cell.angle_gamma   90.00
#
_symmetry.space_group_name_H-M   'P 1'
#
loop_
_entity.id
_entity.type
_entity.pdbx_description
1 polymer ?
#
loop_
_entity_poly.entity_id
_entity_poly.type
_entity_poly.pdbx_seq_one_letter_code
_entity_poly.pdbx_strand_id
1 'polypeptide(L)'
;MTATRSLIVHPERDALVGAVAHRLESTLRELLAEKTEVHVVLTGGSVGTDVLATLGDSPTGRDLDWSRMHVWWGDERWLPSGDDERNDKQADDALLGKVGLLPEHIHRFAADDGAISLDEAAVQYADELAAHASEGGATPEFDILLLGVGPDGHVASLFPDRAGVRERDASVVAVRESPKPPPERLSLTIPSIRRARRVWLALSGADKASALSLALSGANTVQVPVAGVYGTKETVFFVDSTAAEDVPPEVIANYGQ
;
A
#
# COMPACT_ATOMS: atom_id res chain seq x y z
N MET A 1 -1.54 -23.50 -4.16
CA MET A 1 -2.89 -22.89 -4.11
C MET A 1 -2.85 -21.63 -4.95
N THR A 2 -3.84 -21.41 -5.81
CA THR A 2 -3.96 -20.15 -6.57
C THR A 2 -4.30 -19.01 -5.61
N ALA A 3 -3.65 -17.85 -5.76
CA ALA A 3 -3.96 -16.68 -4.95
C ALA A 3 -5.44 -16.30 -5.09
N THR A 4 -6.11 -16.02 -3.98
CA THR A 4 -7.52 -15.59 -4.01
C THR A 4 -7.60 -14.13 -4.44
N ARG A 5 -8.65 -13.76 -5.18
CA ARG A 5 -8.94 -12.37 -5.52
C ARG A 5 -10.39 -12.09 -5.15
N SER A 6 -10.64 -11.06 -4.35
CA SER A 6 -11.99 -10.73 -3.89
C SER A 6 -12.30 -9.24 -3.93
N LEU A 7 -13.59 -8.93 -4.03
CA LEU A 7 -14.17 -7.58 -3.98
C LEU A 7 -15.17 -7.53 -2.84
N ILE A 8 -14.94 -6.64 -1.87
CA ILE A 8 -15.81 -6.45 -0.71
C ILE A 8 -16.37 -5.04 -0.78
N VAL A 9 -17.69 -4.95 -0.95
CA VAL A 9 -18.41 -3.67 -1.07
C VAL A 9 -19.02 -3.31 0.28
N HIS A 10 -18.70 -2.11 0.76
CA HIS A 10 -19.24 -1.51 1.98
C HIS A 10 -20.24 -0.41 1.62
N PRO A 11 -21.23 -0.13 2.48
CA PRO A 11 -22.27 0.86 2.17
C PRO A 11 -21.68 2.25 1.94
N GLU A 12 -20.71 2.66 2.76
CA GLU A 12 -20.07 3.97 2.75
C GLU A 12 -18.62 3.91 3.23
N ARG A 13 -17.91 5.03 3.09
CA ARG A 13 -16.49 5.19 3.44
C ARG A 13 -16.17 4.77 4.88
N ASP A 14 -16.96 5.21 5.85
CA ASP A 14 -16.66 4.94 7.27
C ASP A 14 -16.79 3.45 7.60
N ALA A 15 -17.79 2.78 7.03
CA ALA A 15 -17.96 1.33 7.14
C ALA A 15 -16.79 0.58 6.48
N LEU A 16 -16.29 1.06 5.34
CA LEU A 16 -15.10 0.52 4.68
C LEU A 16 -13.87 0.67 5.57
N VAL A 17 -13.61 1.87 6.10
CA VAL A 17 -12.43 2.16 6.93
C VAL A 17 -12.44 1.25 8.17
N GLY A 18 -13.57 1.18 8.87
CA GLY A 18 -13.71 0.32 10.05
C GLY A 18 -13.49 -1.16 9.73
N ALA A 19 -14.02 -1.64 8.61
CA ALA A 19 -13.84 -3.04 8.20
C ALA A 19 -12.39 -3.37 7.83
N VAL A 20 -11.71 -2.49 7.11
CA VAL A 20 -10.29 -2.68 6.75
C VAL A 20 -9.42 -2.65 8.00
N ALA A 21 -9.64 -1.69 8.92
CA ALA A 21 -8.90 -1.61 10.17
C ALA A 21 -9.10 -2.86 11.04
N HIS A 22 -10.34 -3.34 11.18
CA HIS A 22 -10.64 -4.55 11.93
C HIS A 22 -9.98 -5.80 11.30
N ARG A 23 -10.02 -5.92 9.97
CA ARG A 23 -9.39 -7.02 9.25
C ARG A 23 -7.87 -6.98 9.31
N LEU A 24 -7.29 -5.77 9.31
CA LEU A 24 -5.86 -5.57 9.53
C LEU A 24 -5.47 -6.02 10.94
N GLU A 25 -6.20 -5.58 11.96
CA GLU A 25 -5.96 -5.98 13.35
C GLU A 25 -6.01 -7.51 13.53
N SER A 26 -7.08 -8.16 13.05
CA SER A 26 -7.25 -9.61 13.20
C SER A 26 -6.15 -10.39 12.47
N THR A 27 -5.82 -9.99 11.23
CA THR A 27 -4.76 -10.64 10.45
C THR A 27 -3.39 -10.45 11.08
N LEU A 28 -3.09 -9.27 11.62
CA LEU A 28 -1.83 -9.04 12.33
C LEU A 28 -1.73 -9.89 13.59
N ARG A 29 -2.82 -10.04 14.35
CA ARG A 29 -2.86 -10.90 15.54
C ARG A 29 -2.59 -12.37 15.19
N GLU A 30 -3.18 -12.86 14.11
CA GLU A 30 -2.91 -14.22 13.60
C GLU A 30 -1.45 -14.38 13.18
N LEU A 31 -0.92 -13.44 12.40
CA LEU A 31 0.47 -13.48 11.94
C LEU A 31 1.46 -13.43 13.10
N LEU A 32 1.24 -12.58 14.09
CA LEU A 32 2.08 -12.48 15.29
C LEU A 32 2.04 -13.74 16.17
N ALA A 33 1.00 -14.56 16.06
CA ALA A 33 0.93 -15.85 16.74
C ALA A 33 1.74 -16.95 16.02
N GLU A 34 1.94 -16.81 14.70
CA GLU A 34 2.60 -17.81 13.86
C GLU A 34 4.06 -17.46 13.50
N LYS A 35 4.40 -16.16 13.50
CA LYS A 35 5.66 -15.64 13.01
C LYS A 35 6.47 -14.93 14.09
N THR A 36 7.79 -14.96 13.92
CA THR A 36 8.73 -14.17 14.72
C THR A 36 8.66 -12.69 14.35
N GLU A 37 8.58 -12.38 13.06
CA GLU A 37 8.50 -11.01 12.54
C GLU A 37 7.39 -10.91 11.50
N VAL A 38 6.75 -9.74 11.43
CA VAL A 38 5.67 -9.44 10.47
C VAL A 38 6.03 -8.18 9.69
N HIS A 39 6.01 -8.26 8.36
CA HIS A 39 6.35 -7.12 7.49
C HIS A 39 5.08 -6.50 6.89
N VAL A 40 4.81 -5.24 7.18
CA VAL A 40 3.63 -4.50 6.70
C VAL A 40 4.06 -3.31 5.87
N VAL A 41 3.51 -3.19 4.67
CA VAL A 41 3.72 -2.01 3.80
C VAL A 41 2.50 -1.11 3.89
N LEU A 42 2.73 0.13 4.31
CA LEU A 42 1.73 1.19 4.43
C LEU A 42 1.61 1.98 3.12
N THR A 43 0.51 2.72 3.04
CA THR A 43 0.20 3.65 1.96
C THR A 43 -0.20 4.98 2.56
N GLY A 44 0.08 6.08 1.86
CA GLY A 44 -0.59 7.34 2.13
C GLY A 44 -2.01 7.39 1.57
N GLY A 45 -2.57 8.60 1.55
CA GLY A 45 -3.90 8.89 1.04
C GLY A 45 -4.99 8.73 2.11
N SER A 46 -6.08 9.48 1.99
CA SER A 46 -7.04 9.68 3.07
C SER A 46 -7.64 8.39 3.63
N VAL A 47 -7.98 7.41 2.79
CA VAL A 47 -8.53 6.13 3.27
C VAL A 47 -7.47 5.30 4.00
N GLY A 48 -6.23 5.27 3.49
CA GLY A 48 -5.12 4.57 4.15
C GLY A 48 -4.83 5.16 5.53
N THR A 49 -4.68 6.48 5.62
CA THR A 49 -4.44 7.19 6.87
C THR A 49 -5.57 6.98 7.88
N ASP A 50 -6.84 6.98 7.44
CA ASP A 50 -7.98 6.76 8.33
C ASP A 50 -8.06 5.32 8.85
N VAL A 51 -7.65 4.33 8.06
CA VAL A 51 -7.49 2.94 8.51
C VAL A 51 -6.45 2.86 9.63
N LEU A 52 -5.32 3.55 9.48
CA LEU A 52 -4.28 3.60 10.51
C LEU A 52 -4.77 4.31 11.77
N ALA A 53 -5.48 5.43 11.63
CA ALA A 53 -6.06 6.16 12.75
C ALA A 53 -7.06 5.29 13.52
N THR A 54 -7.96 4.59 12.80
CA THR A 54 -8.94 3.67 13.39
C THR A 54 -8.25 2.54 14.15
N LEU A 55 -7.17 1.97 13.60
CA LEU A 55 -6.37 0.94 14.29
C LEU A 55 -5.68 1.50 15.54
N GLY A 56 -5.13 2.71 15.46
CA GLY A 56 -4.44 3.38 16.57
C GLY A 56 -5.38 3.82 17.71
N ASP A 57 -6.65 4.08 17.40
CA ASP A 57 -7.66 4.44 18.40
C ASP A 57 -8.28 3.19 19.06
N SER A 58 -8.18 2.02 18.44
CA SER A 58 -8.57 0.72 18.99
C SER A 58 -7.66 0.31 20.17
N PRO A 59 -8.20 0.04 21.38
CA PRO A 59 -7.39 -0.51 22.47
C PRO A 59 -6.73 -1.85 22.12
N THR A 60 -7.43 -2.73 21.40
CA THR A 60 -6.91 -4.04 21.02
C THR A 60 -5.90 -3.96 19.88
N GLY A 61 -6.03 -2.94 19.01
CA GLY A 61 -5.02 -2.60 17.99
C GLY A 61 -3.72 -2.11 18.63
N ARG A 62 -3.80 -1.24 19.64
CA ARG A 62 -2.62 -0.78 20.39
C ARG A 62 -1.91 -1.88 21.19
N ASP A 63 -2.65 -2.91 21.61
CA ASP A 63 -2.13 -4.07 22.36
C ASP A 63 -1.45 -5.14 21.47
N LEU A 64 -1.39 -4.94 20.16
CA LEU A 64 -0.58 -5.80 19.30
C LEU A 64 0.91 -5.71 19.69
N ASP A 65 1.66 -6.78 19.45
CA ASP A 65 3.10 -6.80 19.72
C ASP A 65 3.87 -6.10 18.60
N TRP A 66 3.84 -4.77 18.65
CA TRP A 66 4.49 -3.88 17.68
C TRP A 66 6.00 -4.04 17.63
N SER A 67 6.63 -4.58 18.69
CA SER A 67 8.08 -4.81 18.71
C SER A 67 8.55 -5.85 17.68
N ARG A 68 7.64 -6.70 17.20
CA ARG A 68 7.89 -7.73 16.18
C ARG A 68 7.40 -7.34 14.78
N MET A 69 6.97 -6.10 14.59
CA MET A 69 6.48 -5.63 13.29
C MET A 69 7.51 -4.72 12.62
N HIS A 70 7.80 -5.00 11.35
CA HIS A 70 8.52 -4.12 10.44
C HIS A 70 7.54 -3.37 9.55
N VAL A 71 7.66 -2.05 9.54
CA VAL A 71 6.78 -1.13 8.81
C VAL A 71 7.54 -0.48 7.66
N TRP A 72 6.96 -0.56 6.47
CA TRP A 72 7.51 -0.07 5.20
C TRP A 72 6.49 0.84 4.52
N TRP A 73 6.87 1.51 3.43
CA TRP A 73 5.95 2.32 2.61
C TRP A 73 5.96 1.86 1.15
N GLY A 74 4.78 1.90 0.52
CA GLY A 74 4.62 1.59 -0.90
C GLY A 74 5.14 2.70 -1.81
N ASP A 75 5.03 3.95 -1.37
CA ASP A 75 5.58 5.14 -2.01
C ASP A 75 5.76 6.26 -0.98
N GLU A 76 6.48 7.30 -1.38
CA GLU A 76 6.64 8.51 -0.59
C GLU A 76 6.83 9.75 -1.48
N ARG A 77 6.41 10.90 -0.98
CA ARG A 77 6.59 12.20 -1.61
C ARG A 77 8.01 12.67 -1.29
N TRP A 78 8.78 13.02 -2.32
CA TRP A 78 10.13 13.56 -2.13
C TRP A 78 10.03 15.00 -1.66
N LEU A 79 9.94 15.15 -0.34
CA LEU A 79 9.73 16.41 0.37
C LEU A 79 10.60 16.43 1.64
N PRO A 80 10.83 17.61 2.25
CA PRO A 80 11.59 17.72 3.49
C PRO A 80 11.03 16.87 4.62
N SER A 81 11.89 16.46 5.54
CA SER A 81 11.46 15.74 6.75
C SER A 81 10.43 16.53 7.54
N GLY A 82 9.33 15.87 7.89
CA GLY A 82 8.24 16.46 8.67
C GLY A 82 7.24 17.31 7.86
N ASP A 83 7.34 17.33 6.53
CA ASP A 83 6.32 17.96 5.67
C ASP A 83 4.97 17.21 5.78
N ASP A 84 3.86 17.96 5.88
CA ASP A 84 2.50 17.42 6.07
C ASP A 84 2.02 16.54 4.90
N GLU A 85 2.59 16.71 3.70
CA GLU A 85 2.30 15.88 2.53
C GLU A 85 3.09 14.57 2.50
N ARG A 86 4.01 14.32 3.46
CA ARG A 86 4.69 13.02 3.56
C ARG A 86 3.79 11.93 4.16
N ASN A 87 3.85 10.75 3.56
CA ASN A 87 3.10 9.57 3.97
C ASN A 87 3.58 9.05 5.34
N ASP A 88 4.88 9.12 5.62
CA ASP A 88 5.44 8.68 6.90
C ASP A 88 4.99 9.55 8.07
N LYS A 89 5.00 10.87 7.93
CA LYS A 89 4.48 11.81 8.92
C LYS A 89 2.98 11.57 9.18
N GLN A 90 2.19 11.37 8.12
CA GLN A 90 0.75 11.07 8.27
C GLN A 90 0.53 9.77 9.04
N ALA A 91 1.37 8.75 8.82
CA ALA A 91 1.31 7.49 9.57
C ALA A 91 1.78 7.65 11.03
N ASP A 92 2.78 8.48 11.29
CA ASP A 92 3.22 8.83 12.65
C ASP A 92 2.08 9.48 13.45
N ASP A 93 1.42 10.48 12.87
CA ASP A 93 0.30 11.19 13.50
C ASP A 93 -0.93 10.26 13.71
N ALA A 94 -1.21 9.39 12.74
CA ALA A 94 -2.37 8.50 12.77
C ALA A 94 -2.20 7.31 13.73
N LEU A 95 -1.04 6.66 13.71
CA LEU A 95 -0.82 5.37 14.36
C LEU A 95 0.54 5.26 15.07
N LEU A 96 1.66 5.50 14.37
CA LEU A 96 2.98 5.07 14.86
C LEU A 96 3.39 5.81 16.14
N GLY A 97 2.96 7.06 16.32
CA GLY A 97 3.15 7.82 17.56
C GLY A 97 2.29 7.35 18.75
N LYS A 98 1.36 6.42 18.52
CA LYS A 98 0.44 5.87 19.53
C LYS A 98 0.78 4.44 19.96
N VAL A 99 1.77 3.80 19.31
CA VAL A 99 2.10 2.38 19.49
C VAL A 99 3.58 2.17 19.80
N GLY A 100 3.91 1.02 20.40
CA GLY A 100 5.27 0.70 20.83
C GLY A 100 6.14 0.05 19.76
N LEU A 101 6.28 0.69 18.58
CA LEU A 101 7.14 0.18 17.51
C LEU A 101 8.61 0.52 17.78
N LEU A 102 9.51 -0.43 17.48
CA LEU A 102 10.95 -0.19 17.61
C LEU A 102 11.42 0.73 16.47
N PRO A 103 12.20 1.80 16.74
CA PRO A 103 12.66 2.72 15.70
C PRO A 103 13.36 2.03 14.53
N GLU A 104 14.16 0.99 14.80
CA GLU A 104 14.87 0.16 13.82
C GLU A 104 13.94 -0.68 12.92
N HIS A 105 12.67 -0.81 13.28
CA HIS A 105 11.66 -1.53 12.50
C HIS A 105 10.75 -0.56 11.70
N ILE A 106 11.07 0.74 11.68
CA ILE A 106 10.37 1.73 10.86
C ILE A 106 11.25 2.12 9.66
N HIS A 107 10.97 1.52 8.51
CA HIS A 107 11.75 1.66 7.28
C HIS A 107 11.16 2.75 6.38
N ARG A 108 11.55 4.00 6.65
CA ARG A 108 11.09 5.19 5.91
C ARG A 108 11.88 5.38 4.63
N PHE A 109 11.22 5.84 3.57
CA PHE A 109 11.93 6.47 2.47
C PHE A 109 12.68 7.72 2.98
N ALA A 110 13.83 8.01 2.37
CA ALA A 110 14.57 9.23 2.66
C ALA A 110 13.76 10.48 2.29
N ALA A 111 14.07 11.59 2.96
CA ALA A 111 13.47 12.89 2.73
C ALA A 111 14.35 13.77 1.84
N ASP A 112 13.76 14.81 1.24
CA ASP A 112 14.48 15.86 0.50
C ASP A 112 15.13 16.89 1.44
N ASP A 113 16.02 16.44 2.31
CA ASP A 113 16.77 17.30 3.24
C ASP A 113 18.10 17.79 2.63
N GLY A 114 18.33 17.54 1.34
CA GLY A 114 19.53 17.95 0.60
C GLY A 114 20.78 17.09 0.84
N ALA A 115 20.66 15.95 1.55
CA ALA A 115 21.78 15.05 1.84
C ALA A 115 22.11 14.08 0.70
N ILE A 116 21.09 13.62 -0.02
CA ILE A 116 21.18 12.69 -1.14
C ILE A 116 20.21 13.12 -2.25
N SER A 117 20.48 12.70 -3.48
CA SER A 117 19.57 12.85 -4.60
C SER A 117 18.40 11.86 -4.54
N LEU A 118 17.33 12.15 -5.29
CA LEU A 118 16.18 11.25 -5.45
C LEU A 118 16.57 9.84 -5.93
N ASP A 119 17.54 9.73 -6.85
CA ASP A 119 17.99 8.43 -7.37
C ASP A 119 18.79 7.65 -6.31
N GLU A 120 19.63 8.34 -5.54
CA GLU A 120 20.35 7.74 -4.40
C GLU A 120 19.37 7.28 -3.30
N ALA A 121 18.29 8.04 -3.05
CA ALA A 121 17.24 7.64 -2.12
C ALA A 121 16.49 6.38 -2.57
N ALA A 122 16.24 6.23 -3.88
CA ALA A 122 15.65 5.01 -4.43
C ALA A 122 16.57 3.80 -4.25
N VAL A 123 17.87 3.97 -4.51
CA VAL A 123 18.88 2.92 -4.29
C VAL A 123 19.00 2.55 -2.81
N GLN A 124 19.06 3.54 -1.92
CA GLN A 124 19.15 3.30 -0.48
C GLN A 124 17.97 2.47 0.04
N TYR A 125 16.75 2.79 -0.38
CA TYR A 125 15.57 2.01 0.03
C TYR A 125 15.57 0.61 -0.58
N ALA A 126 16.04 0.45 -1.82
CA ALA A 126 16.19 -0.87 -2.45
C ALA A 126 17.23 -1.74 -1.73
N ASP A 127 18.34 -1.15 -1.28
CA ASP A 127 19.38 -1.84 -0.51
C ASP A 127 18.86 -2.27 0.87
N GLU A 128 18.09 -1.41 1.54
CA GLU A 128 17.45 -1.75 2.82
C GLU A 128 16.41 -2.88 2.67
N LEU A 129 15.62 -2.85 1.60
CA LEU A 129 14.69 -3.94 1.24
C LEU A 129 15.45 -5.26 1.01
N ALA A 130 16.57 -5.22 0.29
CA ALA A 130 17.39 -6.39 0.03
C ALA A 130 18.04 -6.94 1.32
N ALA A 131 18.44 -6.06 2.25
CA ALA A 131 19.01 -6.46 3.54
C ALA A 131 18.02 -7.24 4.43
N HIS A 132 16.71 -7.04 4.24
CA HIS A 132 15.64 -7.77 4.94
C HIS A 132 15.03 -8.90 4.10
N ALA A 133 15.54 -9.13 2.89
CA ALA A 133 15.06 -10.19 2.03
C ALA A 133 15.61 -11.56 2.47
N SER A 134 14.91 -12.63 2.07
CA SER A 134 15.52 -13.97 2.07
C SER A 134 16.70 -14.01 1.09
N GLU A 135 17.60 -14.97 1.24
CA GLU A 135 18.83 -15.07 0.43
C GLU A 135 18.53 -14.98 -1.08
N GLY A 136 19.11 -13.97 -1.75
CA GLY A 136 18.91 -13.69 -3.17
C GLY A 136 17.60 -12.98 -3.53
N GLY A 137 16.79 -12.58 -2.55
CA GLY A 137 15.59 -11.77 -2.73
C GLY A 137 15.87 -10.27 -2.82
N ALA A 138 14.95 -9.54 -3.45
CA ALA A 138 15.07 -8.08 -3.65
C ALA A 138 14.20 -7.27 -2.67
N THR A 139 13.33 -7.94 -1.92
CA THR A 139 12.45 -7.38 -0.88
C THR A 139 12.22 -8.43 0.20
N PRO A 140 11.87 -8.05 1.45
CA PRO A 140 11.28 -8.99 2.40
C PRO A 140 9.97 -9.57 1.83
N GLU A 141 9.55 -10.71 2.37
CA GLU A 141 8.22 -11.24 2.09
C GLU A 141 7.18 -10.43 2.89
N PHE A 142 6.62 -9.38 2.27
CA PHE A 142 5.60 -8.57 2.91
C PHE A 142 4.36 -9.41 3.24
N ASP A 143 3.91 -9.38 4.49
CA ASP A 143 2.72 -10.11 4.93
C ASP A 143 1.43 -9.46 4.47
N ILE A 144 1.41 -8.13 4.53
CA ILE A 144 0.30 -7.27 4.14
C ILE A 144 0.89 -6.04 3.47
N LEU A 145 0.38 -5.71 2.29
CA LEU A 145 0.68 -4.47 1.58
C LEU A 145 -0.64 -3.74 1.32
N LEU A 146 -0.78 -2.56 1.92
CA LEU A 146 -1.91 -1.66 1.75
C LEU A 146 -1.66 -0.74 0.57
N LEU A 147 -2.70 -0.49 -0.25
CA LEU A 147 -2.66 0.50 -1.34
C LEU A 147 -3.94 1.32 -1.38
N GLY A 148 -3.78 2.63 -1.58
CA GLY A 148 -4.81 3.45 -2.21
C GLY A 148 -4.82 3.26 -3.73
N VAL A 149 -5.92 3.68 -4.37
CA VAL A 149 -6.04 3.72 -5.83
C VAL A 149 -6.48 5.10 -6.27
N GLY A 150 -5.75 5.69 -7.22
CA GLY A 150 -6.14 6.96 -7.83
C GLY A 150 -7.32 6.83 -8.80
N PRO A 151 -8.02 7.94 -9.11
CA PRO A 151 -9.09 7.96 -10.12
C PRO A 151 -8.63 7.55 -11.53
N ASP A 152 -7.33 7.68 -11.80
CA ASP A 152 -6.61 7.27 -13.01
C ASP A 152 -6.07 5.83 -12.93
N GLY A 153 -6.39 5.09 -11.86
CA GLY A 153 -5.93 3.71 -11.67
C GLY A 153 -4.47 3.56 -11.23
N HIS A 154 -3.79 4.66 -10.90
CA HIS A 154 -2.45 4.58 -10.31
C HIS A 154 -2.50 3.95 -8.91
N VAL A 155 -1.41 3.30 -8.54
CA VAL A 155 -1.15 2.72 -7.21
C VAL A 155 0.26 3.12 -6.80
N ALA A 156 0.51 3.27 -5.50
CA ALA A 156 1.78 3.84 -5.03
C ALA A 156 2.04 5.16 -5.80
N SER A 157 3.22 5.32 -6.40
CA SER A 157 3.49 6.41 -7.36
C SER A 157 3.71 5.90 -8.80
N LEU A 158 3.00 4.83 -9.17
CA LEU A 158 3.05 4.21 -10.49
C LEU A 158 1.85 4.65 -11.34
N PHE A 159 2.08 5.63 -12.21
CA PHE A 159 1.04 6.28 -13.02
C PHE A 159 0.86 5.64 -14.41
N PRO A 160 -0.36 5.72 -15.00
CA PRO A 160 -0.63 5.29 -16.36
C PRO A 160 0.36 5.84 -17.38
N ASP A 161 0.82 4.98 -18.28
CA ASP A 161 1.69 5.29 -19.41
C ASP A 161 3.05 5.93 -19.07
N ARG A 162 3.42 6.01 -17.78
CA ARG A 162 4.73 6.52 -17.32
C ARG A 162 5.79 5.41 -17.26
N ALA A 163 7.05 5.81 -17.10
CA ALA A 163 8.17 4.87 -17.04
C ALA A 163 8.05 3.91 -15.84
N GLY A 164 7.66 4.40 -14.66
CA GLY A 164 7.62 3.61 -13.42
C GLY A 164 6.75 2.35 -13.50
N VAL A 165 5.57 2.40 -14.14
CA VAL A 165 4.70 1.20 -14.28
C VAL A 165 5.28 0.14 -15.23
N ARG A 166 6.30 0.50 -16.02
CA ARG A 166 6.98 -0.41 -16.94
C ARG A 166 8.23 -1.06 -16.33
N GLU A 167 8.69 -0.59 -15.17
CA GLU A 167 9.87 -1.11 -14.49
C GLU A 167 9.72 -2.59 -14.11
N ARG A 168 10.76 -3.39 -14.33
CA ARG A 168 10.77 -4.85 -14.15
C ARG A 168 11.91 -5.38 -13.30
N ASP A 169 13.00 -4.63 -13.21
CA ASP A 169 14.27 -5.09 -12.64
C ASP A 169 14.49 -4.45 -11.26
N ALA A 170 14.23 -3.15 -11.12
CA ALA A 170 14.43 -2.45 -9.86
C ALA A 170 13.31 -2.72 -8.83
N SER A 171 13.67 -2.78 -7.54
CA SER A 171 12.69 -2.87 -6.45
C SER A 171 11.96 -1.55 -6.21
N VAL A 172 12.66 -0.43 -6.45
CA VAL A 172 12.25 0.94 -6.13
C VAL A 172 12.59 1.83 -7.32
N VAL A 173 11.76 2.83 -7.60
CA VAL A 173 12.01 3.84 -8.64
C VAL A 173 11.87 5.26 -8.10
N ALA A 174 12.72 6.14 -8.62
CA ALA A 174 12.53 7.58 -8.59
C ALA A 174 11.49 7.98 -9.65
N VAL A 175 10.47 8.73 -9.24
CA VAL A 175 9.42 9.27 -10.10
C VAL A 175 9.60 10.78 -10.14
N ARG A 176 9.81 11.37 -11.33
CA ARG A 176 10.11 12.81 -11.49
C ARG A 176 8.97 13.66 -12.04
N GLU A 177 8.01 13.01 -12.69
CA GLU A 177 6.92 13.67 -13.42
C GLU A 177 5.57 13.07 -13.00
N SER A 178 5.35 12.94 -11.69
CA SER A 178 4.00 12.62 -11.19
C SER A 178 3.01 13.64 -11.74
N PRO A 179 1.90 13.21 -12.38
CA PRO A 179 0.86 14.12 -12.88
C PRO A 179 0.07 14.78 -11.73
N LYS A 180 0.38 14.41 -10.47
CA LYS A 180 -0.21 14.96 -9.25
C LYS A 180 0.88 15.56 -8.38
N PRO A 181 0.68 16.75 -7.77
CA PRO A 181 1.67 17.32 -6.88
C PRO A 181 1.91 16.42 -5.65
N PRO A 182 3.13 16.44 -5.09
CA PRO A 182 4.36 16.93 -5.69
C PRO A 182 4.83 16.03 -6.85
N PRO A 183 5.59 16.58 -7.82
CA PRO A 183 6.00 15.85 -9.03
C PRO A 183 7.03 14.75 -8.74
N GLU A 184 7.88 14.96 -7.73
CA GLU A 184 8.95 14.03 -7.36
C GLU A 184 8.52 13.11 -6.22
N ARG A 185 8.70 11.80 -6.43
CA ARG A 185 8.26 10.74 -5.52
C ARG A 185 9.19 9.53 -5.59
N LEU A 186 9.17 8.71 -4.56
CA LEU A 186 9.77 7.38 -4.53
C LEU A 186 8.66 6.34 -4.53
N SER A 187 8.84 5.21 -5.22
CA SER A 187 7.81 4.17 -5.31
C SER A 187 8.41 2.78 -5.33
N LEU A 188 7.79 1.84 -4.63
CA LEU A 188 7.91 0.43 -4.97
C LEU A 188 7.42 0.20 -6.40
N THR A 189 8.03 -0.77 -7.08
CA THR A 189 7.64 -1.17 -8.44
C THR A 189 6.56 -2.26 -8.43
N ILE A 190 5.89 -2.51 -9.56
CA ILE A 190 4.91 -3.60 -9.68
C ILE A 190 5.51 -4.96 -9.28
N PRO A 191 6.72 -5.35 -9.73
CA PRO A 191 7.37 -6.57 -9.26
C PRO A 191 7.51 -6.65 -7.73
N SER A 192 7.90 -5.56 -7.06
CA SER A 192 8.02 -5.50 -5.60
C SER A 192 6.68 -5.66 -4.90
N ILE A 193 5.65 -4.96 -5.37
CA ILE A 193 4.30 -5.07 -4.81
C ILE A 193 3.79 -6.51 -4.90
N ARG A 194 4.06 -7.20 -6.01
CA ARG A 194 3.64 -8.59 -6.24
C ARG A 194 4.36 -9.62 -5.36
N ARG A 195 5.39 -9.23 -4.60
CA ARG A 195 6.03 -10.11 -3.61
C ARG A 195 5.21 -10.24 -2.33
N ALA A 196 4.30 -9.30 -2.06
CA ALA A 196 3.46 -9.36 -0.87
C ALA A 196 2.55 -10.59 -0.88
N ARG A 197 2.37 -11.23 0.28
CA ARG A 197 1.41 -12.32 0.47
C ARG A 197 -0.02 -11.82 0.27
N ARG A 198 -0.34 -10.69 0.89
CA ARG A 198 -1.66 -10.06 0.81
C ARG A 198 -1.50 -8.65 0.25
N VAL A 199 -2.18 -8.36 -0.85
CA VAL A 199 -2.33 -6.99 -1.36
C VAL A 199 -3.76 -6.55 -1.11
N TRP A 200 -3.92 -5.52 -0.29
CA TRP A 200 -5.23 -4.98 0.07
C TRP A 200 -5.35 -3.56 -0.44
N LEU A 201 -6.34 -3.35 -1.31
CA LEU A 201 -6.63 -2.08 -1.93
C LEU A 201 -7.85 -1.47 -1.26
N ALA A 202 -7.73 -0.26 -0.74
CA ALA A 202 -8.84 0.47 -0.12
C ALA A 202 -9.13 1.74 -0.94
N LEU A 203 -10.32 1.81 -1.53
CA LEU A 203 -10.73 2.91 -2.38
C LEU A 203 -12.20 3.28 -2.15
N SER A 204 -12.46 4.57 -2.05
CA SER A 204 -13.78 5.14 -1.73
C SER A 204 -14.00 6.36 -2.61
N GLY A 205 -15.25 6.55 -3.06
CA GLY A 205 -15.67 7.65 -3.92
C GLY A 205 -15.93 7.24 -5.38
N ALA A 206 -16.93 7.90 -5.98
CA ALA A 206 -17.35 7.70 -7.37
C ALA A 206 -16.22 7.97 -8.39
N ASP A 207 -15.26 8.85 -8.06
CA ASP A 207 -14.13 9.13 -8.94
C ASP A 207 -13.20 7.91 -9.14
N LYS A 208 -13.36 6.84 -8.36
CA LYS A 208 -12.61 5.59 -8.49
C LYS A 208 -13.30 4.53 -9.33
N ALA A 209 -14.61 4.69 -9.62
CA ALA A 209 -15.45 3.63 -10.16
C ALA A 209 -14.96 3.11 -11.52
N SER A 210 -14.67 4.03 -12.44
CA SER A 210 -14.12 3.70 -13.76
C SER A 210 -12.79 2.94 -13.67
N ALA A 211 -11.85 3.41 -12.83
CA ALA A 211 -10.56 2.74 -12.64
C ALA A 211 -10.71 1.32 -12.07
N LEU A 212 -11.60 1.14 -11.09
CA LEU A 212 -11.89 -0.17 -10.51
C LEU A 212 -12.50 -1.12 -11.55
N SER A 213 -13.51 -0.65 -12.29
CA SER A 213 -14.19 -1.44 -13.33
C SER A 213 -13.20 -1.93 -14.39
N LEU A 214 -12.31 -1.06 -14.88
CA LEU A 214 -11.25 -1.42 -15.82
C LEU A 214 -10.27 -2.45 -15.21
N ALA A 215 -9.89 -2.27 -13.95
CA ALA A 215 -8.95 -3.16 -13.25
C ALA A 215 -9.50 -4.58 -13.08
N LEU A 216 -10.78 -4.70 -12.74
CA LEU A 216 -11.45 -5.99 -12.55
C LEU A 216 -11.77 -6.67 -13.89
N SER A 217 -11.93 -5.88 -14.96
CA SER A 217 -12.12 -6.35 -16.33
C SER A 217 -10.82 -6.77 -17.04
N GLY A 218 -9.68 -6.73 -16.34
CA GLY A 218 -8.39 -7.19 -16.88
C GLY A 218 -7.72 -6.20 -17.83
N ALA A 219 -7.92 -4.90 -17.63
CA ALA A 219 -7.20 -3.87 -18.37
C ALA A 219 -5.68 -4.04 -18.30
N ASN A 220 -4.99 -3.50 -19.31
CA ASN A 220 -3.53 -3.55 -19.37
C ASN A 220 -2.91 -2.77 -18.20
N THR A 221 -1.98 -3.38 -17.47
CA THR A 221 -1.29 -2.75 -16.32
C THR A 221 -0.63 -1.41 -16.66
N VAL A 222 -0.11 -1.22 -17.86
CA VAL A 222 0.52 0.05 -18.24
C VAL A 222 -0.49 1.19 -18.28
N GLN A 223 -1.71 0.92 -18.73
CA GLN A 223 -2.78 1.90 -18.84
C GLN A 223 -3.59 2.03 -17.54
N VAL A 224 -3.70 0.93 -16.80
CA VAL A 224 -4.42 0.84 -15.52
C VAL A 224 -3.52 0.11 -14.52
N PRO A 225 -2.58 0.81 -13.85
CA PRO A 225 -1.58 0.22 -12.95
C PRO A 225 -2.16 -0.75 -11.92
N VAL A 226 -3.29 -0.40 -11.32
CA VAL A 226 -4.02 -1.24 -10.36
C VAL A 226 -4.43 -2.61 -10.92
N ALA A 227 -4.64 -2.76 -12.23
CA ALA A 227 -4.95 -4.05 -12.86
C ALA A 227 -3.76 -5.04 -12.76
N GLY A 228 -2.55 -4.50 -12.55
CA GLY A 228 -1.33 -5.28 -12.41
C GLY A 228 -0.95 -5.64 -10.99
N VAL A 229 -1.63 -5.20 -9.94
CA VAL A 229 -1.22 -5.55 -8.57
C VAL A 229 -2.01 -6.73 -8.04
N TYR A 230 -1.29 -7.68 -7.45
CA TYR A 230 -1.85 -8.86 -6.81
C TYR A 230 -0.87 -9.41 -5.78
N GLY A 231 -1.38 -10.02 -4.71
CA GLY A 231 -0.59 -10.74 -3.73
C GLY A 231 -0.39 -12.22 -4.11
N THR A 232 0.62 -12.86 -3.53
CA THR A 232 0.94 -14.27 -3.76
C THR A 232 -0.03 -15.24 -3.08
N LYS A 233 -0.74 -14.79 -2.04
CA LYS A 233 -1.77 -15.55 -1.31
C LYS A 233 -3.16 -14.96 -1.54
N GLU A 234 -3.31 -13.64 -1.47
CA GLU A 234 -4.59 -12.96 -1.54
C GLU A 234 -4.47 -11.56 -2.13
N THR A 235 -5.50 -11.13 -2.87
CA THR A 235 -5.72 -9.76 -3.31
C THR A 235 -7.14 -9.34 -2.98
N VAL A 236 -7.33 -8.29 -2.18
CA VAL A 236 -8.68 -7.82 -1.78
C VAL A 236 -8.87 -6.38 -2.19
N PHE A 237 -9.99 -6.10 -2.86
CA PHE A 237 -10.48 -4.75 -3.13
C PHE A 237 -11.57 -4.44 -2.10
N PHE A 238 -11.27 -3.56 -1.15
CA PHE A 238 -12.24 -2.97 -0.23
C PHE A 238 -12.74 -1.67 -0.84
N VAL A 239 -14.04 -1.61 -1.13
CA VAL A 239 -14.64 -0.49 -1.85
C VAL A 239 -15.93 -0.03 -1.18
N ASP A 240 -16.25 1.26 -1.26
CA ASP A 240 -17.61 1.72 -0.92
C ASP A 240 -18.55 1.56 -2.12
N SER A 241 -19.86 1.72 -1.89
CA SER A 241 -20.87 1.56 -2.93
C SER A 241 -20.62 2.48 -4.13
N THR A 242 -20.10 3.69 -3.89
CA THR A 242 -19.84 4.67 -4.97
C THR A 242 -18.63 4.28 -5.81
N ALA A 243 -17.57 3.74 -5.21
CA ALA A 243 -16.41 3.23 -5.94
C ALA A 243 -16.75 1.93 -6.72
N ALA A 244 -17.82 1.23 -6.37
CA ALA A 244 -18.29 0.03 -7.07
C ALA A 244 -19.33 0.28 -8.18
N GLU A 245 -19.81 1.52 -8.37
CA GLU A 245 -21.00 1.79 -9.19
C GLU A 245 -20.87 1.39 -10.67
N ASP A 246 -19.63 1.49 -11.22
CA ASP A 246 -19.32 1.12 -12.61
C ASP A 246 -18.91 -0.36 -12.76
N VAL A 247 -18.86 -1.14 -11.67
CA VAL A 247 -18.45 -2.55 -11.73
C VAL A 247 -19.65 -3.41 -12.17
N PRO A 248 -19.55 -4.14 -13.30
CA PRO A 248 -20.66 -4.96 -13.76
C PRO A 248 -21.04 -6.05 -12.74
N PRO A 249 -22.33 -6.36 -12.52
CA PRO A 249 -22.76 -7.37 -11.56
C PRO A 249 -22.13 -8.74 -11.78
N GLU A 250 -21.88 -9.14 -13.03
CA GLU A 250 -21.18 -10.37 -13.38
C GLU A 250 -19.71 -10.38 -12.92
N VAL A 251 -19.05 -9.21 -12.91
CA VAL A 251 -17.70 -9.05 -12.37
C VAL A 251 -17.74 -9.12 -10.86
N ILE A 252 -18.72 -8.50 -10.21
CA ILE A 252 -18.91 -8.63 -8.76
C ILE A 252 -19.08 -10.10 -8.38
N ALA A 253 -19.89 -10.88 -9.10
CA ALA A 253 -20.12 -12.29 -8.81
C ALA A 253 -18.85 -13.16 -8.92
N ASN A 254 -17.90 -12.79 -9.76
CA ASN A 254 -16.62 -13.50 -9.92
C ASN A 254 -15.61 -13.21 -8.80
N TYR A 255 -15.85 -12.16 -8.02
CA TYR A 255 -14.94 -11.66 -6.98
C TYR A 255 -15.60 -11.59 -5.59
N GLY A 256 -16.92 -11.66 -5.52
CA GLY A 256 -17.66 -11.54 -4.28
C GLY A 256 -17.49 -12.77 -3.40
N GLN A 257 -17.19 -12.53 -2.12
CA GLN A 257 -17.56 -13.43 -1.03
C GLN A 257 -18.45 -12.65 -0.06
#